data_AF-A0A955WJ23-F1
#
_entry.id   AF-A0A955WJ23-F1
#
_cell.length_a   1.000
_cell.length_b   1.000
_cell.length_c   1.000
_cell.angle_alpha   90.00
_cell.angle_beta   90.00
_cell.angle_gamma   90.00
#
_symmetry.space_group_name_H-M   'P 1'
#
loop_
_entity.id
_entity.type
_entity.pdbx_description
1 polymer ?
#
loop_
_entity_poly.entity_id
_entity_poly.type
_entity_poly.pdbx_seq_one_letter_code
_entity_poly.pdbx_strand_id
1 'polypeptide(L)'
;MRWTFVLLWTALLGACTPDKPAEPTPDAPAAPALLSVSATSEGLLYRYRTEDGFANATTLDEIPADARAAVQVIDLTRSPEDRHAGAFVQVFDLRVPGPEGRFPGRVVPRAGLEQALAEAAKTPAQAPVTMYSASWCGVCKKARAFLHENGVAFVEKDIEKDQGAARELAEKAQKAGVSTNGVPIFDVGGHILSGFDGPTLLRAARGG
;
A
#
# COMPACT_ATOMS: atom_id res chain seq x y z
N MET A 1 -16.51 -43.48 -58.96
CA MET A 1 -16.43 -42.06 -59.34
C MET A 1 -17.17 -41.26 -58.28
N ARG A 2 -16.58 -40.14 -57.80
CA ARG A 2 -16.95 -39.27 -56.65
C ARG A 2 -16.21 -39.63 -55.35
N TRP A 3 -15.01 -39.07 -55.11
CA TRP A 3 -14.67 -37.74 -54.56
C TRP A 3 -14.84 -37.63 -53.04
N THR A 4 -13.67 -37.73 -52.37
CA THR A 4 -13.16 -36.95 -51.23
C THR A 4 -14.08 -35.92 -50.58
N PHE A 5 -14.14 -35.89 -49.25
CA PHE A 5 -13.78 -34.69 -48.45
C PHE A 5 -13.61 -35.08 -46.97
N VAL A 6 -12.37 -35.11 -46.50
CA VAL A 6 -12.01 -35.12 -45.07
C VAL A 6 -12.11 -33.68 -44.59
N LEU A 7 -13.08 -33.40 -43.71
CA LEU A 7 -13.18 -32.11 -43.03
C LEU A 7 -12.39 -32.18 -41.72
N LEU A 8 -11.14 -31.71 -41.80
CA LEU A 8 -10.27 -31.44 -40.67
C LEU A 8 -10.82 -30.22 -39.92
N TRP A 9 -11.50 -30.43 -38.78
CA TRP A 9 -11.85 -29.36 -37.86
C TRP A 9 -10.65 -29.05 -36.96
N THR A 10 -9.78 -28.15 -37.40
CA THR A 10 -8.80 -27.49 -36.53
C THR A 10 -9.51 -26.42 -35.71
N ALA A 11 -9.79 -26.72 -34.44
CA ALA A 11 -10.18 -25.72 -33.46
C ALA A 11 -8.94 -24.89 -33.07
N LEU A 12 -8.92 -23.63 -33.49
CA LEU A 12 -7.95 -22.62 -33.08
C LEU A 12 -8.15 -22.31 -31.59
N LEU A 13 -7.25 -22.82 -30.75
CA LEU A 13 -7.06 -22.33 -29.39
C LEU A 13 -6.42 -20.94 -29.47
N GLY A 14 -7.24 -19.90 -29.38
CA GLY A 14 -6.77 -18.53 -29.18
C GLY A 14 -6.09 -18.43 -27.81
N ALA A 15 -4.76 -18.37 -27.82
CA ALA A 15 -3.97 -18.10 -26.63
C ALA A 15 -4.19 -16.63 -26.23
N CYS A 16 -4.96 -16.40 -25.16
CA CYS A 16 -4.92 -15.13 -24.44
C CYS A 16 -3.58 -15.06 -23.69
N THR A 17 -2.60 -14.35 -24.24
CA THR A 17 -1.42 -13.93 -23.47
C THR A 17 -1.85 -12.91 -22.41
N PRO A 18 -1.45 -13.07 -21.13
CA PRO A 18 -1.64 -12.02 -20.14
C PRO A 18 -0.81 -10.79 -20.54
N ASP A 19 -1.44 -9.62 -20.55
CA ASP A 19 -0.78 -8.35 -20.89
C ASP A 19 0.44 -8.15 -20.00
N LYS A 20 1.61 -7.99 -20.65
CA LYS A 20 2.86 -7.66 -19.98
C LYS A 20 2.69 -6.27 -19.34
N PRO A 21 3.07 -6.05 -18.06
CA PRO A 21 3.06 -4.72 -17.46
C PRO A 21 3.82 -3.75 -18.37
N ALA A 22 3.16 -2.65 -18.75
CA ALA A 22 3.75 -1.64 -19.62
C ALA A 22 5.07 -1.14 -19.01
N GLU A 23 6.15 -1.24 -19.79
CA GLU A 23 7.45 -0.69 -19.38
C GLU A 23 7.32 0.83 -19.22
N PRO A 24 7.92 1.41 -18.16
CA PRO A 24 7.81 2.85 -17.92
C PRO A 24 8.50 3.62 -19.05
N THR A 25 7.71 4.40 -19.81
CA THR A 25 8.22 5.30 -20.85
C THR A 25 9.05 6.44 -20.23
N PRO A 26 10.13 6.90 -20.89
CA PRO A 26 11.03 7.95 -20.38
C PRO A 26 10.34 9.28 -20.03
N ASP A 27 9.20 9.58 -20.67
CA ASP A 27 8.43 10.81 -20.47
C ASP A 27 7.25 10.65 -19.49
N ALA A 28 7.15 9.51 -18.78
CA ALA A 28 6.08 9.31 -17.81
C ALA A 28 6.22 10.33 -16.66
N PRO A 29 5.14 11.05 -16.28
CA PRO A 29 5.20 12.01 -15.18
C PRO A 29 5.61 11.30 -13.89
N ALA A 30 6.41 11.97 -13.06
CA ALA A 30 6.76 11.44 -11.75
C ALA A 30 5.52 11.21 -10.89
N ALA A 31 5.52 10.15 -10.07
CA ALA A 31 4.42 9.87 -9.16
C ALA A 31 4.28 11.00 -8.12
N PRO A 32 3.06 11.50 -7.83
CA PRO A 32 2.84 12.50 -6.79
C PRO A 32 3.16 11.94 -5.41
N ALA A 33 3.31 12.84 -4.43
CA ALA A 33 3.36 12.45 -3.03
C ALA A 33 2.03 11.81 -2.59
N LEU A 34 2.11 10.79 -1.73
CA LEU A 34 0.95 10.14 -1.15
C LEU A 34 0.21 11.10 -0.21
N LEU A 35 -1.11 11.14 -0.33
CA LEU A 35 -2.01 11.90 0.53
C LEU A 35 -1.99 11.35 1.96
N SER A 36 -2.06 12.25 2.94
CA SER A 36 -2.24 11.91 4.35
C SER A 36 -3.74 11.77 4.66
N VAL A 37 -4.23 10.54 4.80
CA VAL A 37 -5.66 10.25 5.05
C VAL A 37 -5.85 9.74 6.48
N SER A 38 -6.79 10.33 7.22
CA SER A 38 -7.24 9.88 8.55
C SER A 38 -8.77 9.88 8.62
N ALA A 39 -9.33 9.35 9.73
CA ALA A 39 -10.77 9.35 9.96
C ALA A 39 -11.40 10.76 10.04
N THR A 40 -10.57 11.79 10.26
CA THR A 40 -11.00 13.20 10.38
C THR A 40 -10.60 14.03 9.16
N SER A 41 -10.14 13.41 8.08
CA SER A 41 -9.79 14.14 6.86
C SER A 41 -11.05 14.67 6.16
N GLU A 42 -11.00 15.95 5.77
CA GLU A 42 -12.08 16.64 5.05
C GLU A 42 -11.68 16.89 3.59
N GLY A 43 -12.67 17.21 2.74
CA GLY A 43 -12.43 17.52 1.32
C GLY A 43 -12.03 16.30 0.48
N LEU A 44 -12.30 15.09 0.97
CA LEU A 44 -11.97 13.84 0.27
C LEU A 44 -13.21 13.20 -0.34
N LEU A 45 -13.05 12.65 -1.54
CA LEU A 45 -14.00 11.73 -2.16
C LEU A 45 -13.41 10.33 -2.14
N TYR A 46 -14.15 9.42 -1.51
CA TYR A 46 -13.85 8.00 -1.45
C TYR A 46 -14.61 7.28 -2.54
N ARG A 47 -13.92 6.56 -3.40
CA ARG A 47 -14.54 5.73 -4.43
C ARG A 47 -14.14 4.27 -4.19
N TYR A 48 -15.14 3.42 -3.99
CA TYR A 48 -14.96 2.02 -3.61
C TYR A 48 -15.75 1.09 -4.52
N ARG A 49 -15.35 -0.18 -4.57
CA ARG A 49 -15.96 -1.19 -5.43
C ARG A 49 -17.24 -1.73 -4.79
N THR A 50 -18.27 -1.91 -5.59
CA THR A 50 -19.53 -2.57 -5.24
C THR A 50 -19.80 -3.74 -6.20
N GLU A 51 -20.87 -4.50 -5.95
CA GLU A 51 -21.31 -5.56 -6.87
C GLU A 51 -21.67 -5.00 -8.27
N ASP A 52 -22.28 -3.81 -8.30
CA ASP A 52 -22.72 -3.14 -9.54
C ASP A 52 -21.66 -2.20 -10.16
N GLY A 53 -20.43 -2.20 -9.63
CA GLY A 53 -19.33 -1.39 -10.14
C GLY A 53 -18.65 -0.55 -9.05
N PHE A 54 -18.93 0.74 -9.02
CA PHE A 54 -18.32 1.68 -8.08
C PHE A 54 -19.34 2.60 -7.43
N ALA A 55 -19.18 2.82 -6.14
CA ALA A 55 -19.92 3.83 -5.39
C ALA A 55 -18.96 4.89 -4.85
N ASN A 56 -19.54 6.04 -4.51
CA ASN A 56 -18.82 7.16 -3.92
C ASN A 56 -19.31 7.38 -2.49
N ALA A 57 -18.40 7.82 -1.64
CA ALA A 57 -18.65 8.26 -0.28
C ALA A 57 -17.85 9.53 0.01
N THR A 58 -18.35 10.34 0.94
CA THR A 58 -17.67 11.56 1.42
C THR A 58 -17.16 11.42 2.85
N THR A 59 -17.62 10.39 3.55
CA THR A 59 -17.17 10.04 4.91
C THR A 59 -16.76 8.58 4.97
N LEU A 60 -15.94 8.22 5.96
CA LEU A 60 -15.51 6.83 6.16
C LEU A 60 -16.68 5.91 6.53
N ASP A 61 -17.66 6.43 7.27
CA ASP A 61 -18.81 5.67 7.77
C ASP A 61 -19.79 5.25 6.67
N GLU A 62 -19.81 5.97 5.56
CA GLU A 62 -20.57 5.60 4.35
C GLU A 62 -19.97 4.39 3.60
N ILE A 63 -18.72 4.00 3.91
CA ILE A 63 -18.03 2.91 3.24
C ILE A 63 -18.24 1.61 4.02
N PRO A 64 -18.88 0.58 3.42
CA PRO A 64 -19.02 -0.74 4.02
C PRO A 64 -17.67 -1.33 4.45
N ALA A 65 -17.63 -2.01 5.60
CA ALA A 65 -16.37 -2.48 6.20
C ALA A 65 -15.58 -3.44 5.30
N ASP A 66 -16.28 -4.26 4.53
CA ASP A 66 -15.73 -5.18 3.53
C ASP A 66 -15.17 -4.46 2.28
N ALA A 67 -15.67 -3.27 1.96
CA ALA A 67 -15.18 -2.43 0.87
C ALA A 67 -13.97 -1.56 1.27
N ARG A 68 -13.62 -1.46 2.56
CA ARG A 68 -12.54 -0.58 3.06
C ARG A 68 -11.12 -1.07 2.72
N ALA A 69 -10.96 -2.30 2.23
CA ALA A 69 -9.65 -2.85 1.90
C ALA A 69 -8.94 -2.12 0.74
N ALA A 70 -9.71 -1.50 -0.17
CA ALA A 70 -9.18 -0.89 -1.38
C ALA A 70 -10.06 0.29 -1.82
N VAL A 71 -9.76 1.48 -1.33
CA VAL A 71 -10.54 2.69 -1.60
C VAL A 71 -9.70 3.69 -2.38
N GLN A 72 -10.17 4.11 -3.54
CA GLN A 72 -9.59 5.24 -4.25
C GLN A 72 -9.93 6.52 -3.50
N VAL A 73 -8.92 7.25 -3.06
CA VAL A 73 -9.11 8.53 -2.35
C VAL A 73 -8.72 9.68 -3.29
N ILE A 74 -9.64 10.63 -3.43
CA ILE A 74 -9.49 11.78 -4.31
C ILE A 74 -9.58 13.03 -3.45
N ASP A 75 -8.52 13.83 -3.45
CA ASP A 75 -8.51 15.16 -2.84
C ASP A 75 -9.26 16.16 -3.74
N LEU A 76 -10.43 16.63 -3.27
CA LEU A 76 -11.28 17.58 -3.97
C LEU A 76 -10.81 19.04 -3.79
N THR A 77 -9.88 19.30 -2.88
CA THR A 77 -9.31 20.64 -2.67
C THR A 77 -8.27 21.02 -3.73
N ARG A 78 -7.85 20.05 -4.56
CA ARG A 78 -6.85 20.20 -5.61
C ARG A 78 -7.44 19.94 -7.00
N SER A 79 -6.94 20.65 -8.01
CA SER A 79 -7.38 20.43 -9.39
C SER A 79 -6.98 19.02 -9.88
N PRO A 80 -7.66 18.47 -10.91
CA PRO A 80 -7.25 17.20 -11.53
C PRO A 80 -5.80 17.17 -12.01
N GLU A 81 -5.25 18.30 -12.46
CA GLU A 81 -3.87 18.43 -12.91
C GLU A 81 -2.89 18.37 -11.73
N ASP A 82 -3.14 19.13 -10.65
CA ASP A 82 -2.29 19.18 -9.45
C ASP A 82 -2.17 17.84 -8.74
N ARG A 83 -3.21 17.00 -8.85
CA ARG A 83 -3.23 15.64 -8.30
C ARG A 83 -2.86 14.57 -9.33
N HIS A 84 -2.44 14.96 -10.53
CA HIS A 84 -2.00 14.09 -11.61
C HIS A 84 -3.04 13.01 -11.99
N ALA A 85 -4.33 13.36 -11.96
CA ALA A 85 -5.45 12.43 -12.06
C ALA A 85 -5.51 11.60 -13.36
N GLY A 86 -4.86 12.10 -14.42
CA GLY A 86 -4.73 11.41 -15.70
C GLY A 86 -3.73 10.25 -15.68
N ALA A 87 -2.68 10.36 -14.86
CA ALA A 87 -1.60 9.36 -14.82
C ALA A 87 -1.65 8.48 -13.56
N PHE A 88 -2.09 9.03 -12.43
CA PHE A 88 -2.03 8.36 -11.13
C PHE A 88 -3.36 8.43 -10.39
N VAL A 89 -3.55 7.41 -9.54
CA VAL A 89 -4.63 7.35 -8.56
C VAL A 89 -4.05 6.87 -7.24
N GLN A 90 -4.67 7.27 -6.13
CA GLN A 90 -4.19 6.93 -4.80
C GLN A 90 -5.17 5.96 -4.16
N VAL A 91 -4.69 4.81 -3.73
CA VAL A 91 -5.49 3.73 -3.16
C VAL A 91 -5.07 3.50 -1.72
N PHE A 92 -6.05 3.45 -0.82
CA PHE A 92 -5.85 3.30 0.61
C PHE A 92 -6.56 2.06 1.14
N ASP A 93 -5.96 1.44 2.15
CA ASP A 93 -6.61 0.45 3.01
C ASP A 93 -7.11 1.18 4.26
N LEU A 94 -8.43 1.34 4.33
CA LEU A 94 -9.13 2.09 5.38
C LEU A 94 -9.62 1.19 6.54
N ARG A 95 -9.14 -0.07 6.61
CA ARG A 95 -9.58 -1.03 7.65
C ARG A 95 -8.94 -0.76 8.99
N VAL A 96 -7.63 -0.50 8.99
CA VAL A 96 -6.82 -0.32 10.21
C VAL A 96 -6.04 0.99 10.09
N PRO A 97 -6.28 1.96 10.98
CA PRO A 97 -5.46 3.16 11.00
C PRO A 97 -4.02 2.77 11.40
N GLY A 98 -3.06 3.29 10.65
CA GLY A 98 -1.64 3.21 10.93
C GLY A 98 -1.21 4.09 12.11
N PRO A 99 0.11 4.25 12.32
CA PRO A 99 0.64 5.15 13.33
C PRO A 99 0.11 6.58 13.13
N GLU A 100 -0.15 7.28 14.23
CA GLU A 100 -0.74 8.63 14.23
C GLU A 100 -2.15 8.71 13.61
N GLY A 101 -2.86 7.58 13.49
CA GLY A 101 -4.23 7.54 12.97
C GLY A 101 -4.33 7.65 11.45
N ARG A 102 -3.22 7.51 10.71
CA ARG A 102 -3.19 7.63 9.25
C ARG A 102 -3.39 6.29 8.58
N PHE A 103 -4.25 6.23 7.57
CA PHE A 103 -4.47 5.01 6.81
C PHE A 103 -3.31 4.74 5.84
N PRO A 104 -2.86 3.47 5.73
CA PRO A 104 -1.86 3.08 4.76
C PRO A 104 -2.39 3.23 3.33
N GLY A 105 -1.56 3.76 2.44
CA GLY A 105 -1.93 3.95 1.04
C GLY A 105 -0.75 3.85 0.10
N ARG A 106 -1.05 3.84 -1.20
CA ARG A 106 -0.07 3.81 -2.28
C ARG A 106 -0.56 4.59 -3.49
N VAL A 107 0.39 5.18 -4.21
CA VAL A 107 0.15 5.77 -5.52
C VAL A 107 0.27 4.67 -6.56
N VAL A 108 -0.76 4.50 -7.38
CA VAL A 108 -0.78 3.49 -8.45
C VAL A 108 -1.00 4.19 -9.81
N PRO A 109 -0.38 3.70 -10.89
CA PRO A 109 -0.71 4.17 -12.24
C PRO A 109 -2.19 3.96 -12.52
N ARG A 110 -2.83 4.94 -13.17
CA ARG A 110 -4.26 4.89 -13.49
C ARG A 110 -4.62 3.64 -14.31
N ALA A 111 -3.75 3.23 -15.23
CA ALA A 111 -3.91 2.02 -16.04
C ALA A 111 -3.96 0.73 -15.20
N GLY A 112 -3.33 0.73 -14.02
CA GLY A 112 -3.29 -0.43 -13.11
C GLY A 112 -4.34 -0.40 -12.00
N LEU A 113 -5.28 0.55 -11.99
CA LEU A 113 -6.23 0.72 -10.89
C LEU A 113 -7.07 -0.54 -10.62
N GLU A 114 -7.67 -1.13 -11.66
CA GLU A 114 -8.51 -2.32 -11.51
C GLU A 114 -7.76 -3.49 -10.87
N GLN A 115 -6.51 -3.73 -11.30
CA GLN A 115 -5.66 -4.75 -10.71
C GLN A 115 -5.30 -4.42 -9.26
N ALA A 116 -4.92 -3.18 -8.98
CA ALA A 116 -4.57 -2.73 -7.64
C ALA A 116 -5.74 -2.88 -6.65
N LEU A 117 -6.97 -2.62 -7.10
CA LEU A 117 -8.19 -2.82 -6.31
C LEU A 117 -8.48 -4.30 -6.09
N ALA A 118 -8.36 -5.14 -7.13
CA ALA A 118 -8.59 -6.57 -7.05
C ALA A 118 -7.59 -7.30 -6.14
N GLU A 119 -6.31 -6.88 -6.15
CA GLU A 119 -5.27 -7.40 -5.26
C GLU A 119 -5.52 -7.00 -3.80
N ALA A 120 -5.85 -5.73 -3.56
CA ALA A 120 -6.10 -5.24 -2.21
C ALA A 120 -7.35 -5.88 -1.58
N ALA A 121 -8.40 -6.15 -2.36
CA ALA A 121 -9.58 -6.89 -1.90
C ALA A 121 -9.26 -8.33 -1.43
N LYS A 122 -8.20 -8.95 -1.97
CA LYS A 122 -7.77 -10.32 -1.60
C LYS A 122 -6.75 -10.33 -0.47
N THR A 123 -6.20 -9.17 -0.09
CA THR A 123 -5.10 -9.07 0.87
C THR A 123 -5.66 -8.78 2.26
N PRO A 124 -5.25 -9.53 3.30
CA PRO A 124 -5.62 -9.19 4.69
C PRO A 124 -5.13 -7.78 5.06
N ALA A 125 -5.76 -7.19 6.07
CA ALA A 125 -5.38 -5.85 6.54
C ALA A 125 -3.92 -5.83 6.98
N GLN A 126 -3.17 -4.82 6.51
CA GLN A 126 -1.78 -4.67 6.93
C GLN A 126 -1.73 -4.15 8.37
N ALA A 127 -0.85 -4.72 9.18
CA ALA A 127 -0.55 -4.20 10.50
C ALA A 127 0.20 -2.85 10.36
N PRO A 128 -0.13 -1.84 11.18
CA PRO A 128 0.60 -0.58 11.25
C PRO A 128 2.11 -0.80 11.47
N VAL A 129 2.97 -0.24 10.62
CA VAL A 129 4.43 -0.35 10.78
C VAL A 129 5.04 1.01 11.14
N THR A 130 5.77 1.08 12.25
CA THR A 130 6.70 2.18 12.56
C THR A 130 8.12 1.66 12.54
N MET A 131 9.00 2.26 11.75
CA MET A 131 10.44 1.99 11.75
C MET A 131 11.17 3.08 12.53
N TYR A 132 11.80 2.69 13.64
CA TYR A 132 12.73 3.55 14.36
C TYR A 132 14.13 3.40 13.75
N SER A 133 14.73 4.52 13.37
CA SER A 133 15.98 4.57 12.62
C SER A 133 16.94 5.63 13.17
N ALA A 134 18.12 5.73 12.56
CA ALA A 134 19.05 6.82 12.77
C ALA A 134 19.67 7.23 11.42
N SER A 135 20.05 8.49 11.27
CA SER A 135 20.54 9.04 9.99
C SER A 135 21.80 8.34 9.44
N TRP A 136 22.67 7.84 10.32
CA TRP A 136 23.90 7.13 9.94
C TRP A 136 23.69 5.64 9.63
N CYS A 137 22.53 5.08 9.93
CA CYS A 137 22.26 3.65 9.89
C CYS A 137 22.07 3.13 8.45
N GLY A 138 23.09 2.42 7.93
CA GLY A 138 23.03 1.80 6.61
C GLY A 138 21.97 0.69 6.48
N VAL A 139 21.73 -0.08 7.55
CA VAL A 139 20.71 -1.15 7.56
C VAL A 139 19.30 -0.56 7.48
N CYS A 140 19.06 0.58 8.13
CA CYS A 140 17.80 1.30 8.09
C CYS A 140 17.46 1.74 6.66
N LYS A 141 18.46 2.15 5.87
CA LYS A 141 18.27 2.45 4.44
C LYS A 141 17.81 1.22 3.64
N LYS A 142 18.38 0.05 3.91
CA LYS A 142 17.98 -1.22 3.27
C LYS A 142 16.56 -1.62 3.65
N ALA A 143 16.22 -1.51 4.94
CA ALA A 143 14.88 -1.81 5.42
C ALA A 143 13.81 -0.89 4.80
N ARG A 144 14.12 0.41 4.70
CA ARG A 144 13.26 1.38 4.02
C ARG A 144 12.97 0.98 2.58
N ALA A 145 14.02 0.66 1.81
CA ALA A 145 13.88 0.23 0.42
C ALA A 145 13.03 -1.05 0.33
N PHE A 146 13.30 -2.03 1.20
CA PHE A 146 12.54 -3.28 1.24
C PHE A 146 11.04 -3.05 1.52
N LEU A 147 10.68 -2.19 2.47
CA LEU A 147 9.28 -1.87 2.77
C LEU A 147 8.60 -1.19 1.58
N HIS A 148 9.28 -0.25 0.92
CA HIS A 148 8.75 0.40 -0.30
C HIS A 148 8.56 -0.59 -1.44
N GLU A 149 9.56 -1.42 -1.74
CA GLU A 149 9.51 -2.43 -2.81
C GLU A 149 8.39 -3.45 -2.59
N ASN A 150 8.06 -3.75 -1.34
CA ASN A 150 7.01 -4.71 -0.99
C ASN A 150 5.63 -4.07 -0.74
N GLY A 151 5.50 -2.75 -0.96
CA GLY A 151 4.26 -2.02 -0.80
C GLY A 151 3.75 -1.96 0.64
N VAL A 152 4.65 -2.09 1.63
CA VAL A 152 4.32 -1.96 3.04
C VAL A 152 4.37 -0.49 3.41
N ALA A 153 3.24 0.07 3.83
CA ALA A 153 3.18 1.43 4.33
C ALA A 153 3.75 1.50 5.75
N PHE A 154 4.60 2.48 6.02
CA PHE A 154 5.23 2.66 7.32
C PHE A 154 5.52 4.13 7.62
N VAL A 155 5.68 4.44 8.91
CA VAL A 155 6.23 5.71 9.38
C VAL A 155 7.68 5.48 9.80
N GLU A 156 8.60 6.32 9.33
CA GLU A 156 9.97 6.33 9.82
C GLU A 156 10.17 7.43 10.87
N LYS A 157 10.79 7.08 11.99
CA LYS A 157 11.15 8.02 13.06
C LYS A 157 12.64 7.92 13.37
N ASP A 158 13.37 9.01 13.17
CA ASP A 158 14.80 9.10 13.53
C ASP A 158 14.93 9.41 15.03
N ILE A 159 15.37 8.42 15.82
CA ILE A 159 15.41 8.52 17.29
C ILE A 159 16.51 9.45 17.81
N GLU A 160 17.47 9.86 16.96
CA GLU A 160 18.49 10.85 17.36
C GLU A 160 17.98 12.28 17.18
N LYS A 161 17.00 12.47 16.31
CA LYS A 161 16.43 13.79 15.99
C LYS A 161 15.09 14.04 16.68
N ASP A 162 14.35 12.98 16.98
CA ASP A 162 13.06 13.03 17.65
C ASP A 162 13.16 12.36 19.03
N GLN A 163 13.27 13.18 20.07
CA GLN A 163 13.29 12.71 21.46
C GLN A 163 11.97 12.01 21.86
N GLY A 164 10.84 12.42 21.25
CA GLY A 164 9.56 11.77 21.44
C GLY A 164 9.57 10.35 20.89
N ALA A 165 10.12 10.15 19.69
CA ALA A 165 10.31 8.83 19.10
C ALA A 165 11.25 7.95 19.92
N ALA A 166 12.35 8.50 20.46
CA ALA A 166 13.26 7.77 21.33
C ALA A 166 12.56 7.28 22.61
N ARG A 167 11.76 8.14 23.25
CA ARG A 167 10.98 7.78 24.43
C ARG A 167 9.92 6.74 24.11
N GLU A 168 9.18 6.93 23.02
CA GLU A 168 8.15 5.98 22.54
C GLU A 168 8.75 4.59 22.31
N LEU A 169 9.91 4.51 21.64
CA LEU A 169 10.63 3.26 21.41
C LEU A 169 11.05 2.61 22.74
N ALA A 170 11.63 3.38 23.67
CA ALA A 170 12.08 2.86 24.95
C ALA A 170 10.92 2.26 25.76
N GLU A 171 9.78 2.95 25.83
CA GLU A 171 8.59 2.48 26.53
C GLU A 171 8.03 1.19 25.90
N LYS A 172 7.91 1.14 24.57
CA LYS A 172 7.39 -0.03 23.86
C LYS A 172 8.33 -1.23 23.97
N ALA A 173 9.63 -1.02 23.78
CA ALA A 173 10.64 -2.07 23.88
C ALA A 173 10.75 -2.64 25.30
N GLN A 174 10.66 -1.78 26.33
CA GLN A 174 10.59 -2.22 27.73
C GLN A 174 9.38 -3.12 27.99
N LYS A 175 8.19 -2.73 27.52
CA LYS A 175 6.96 -3.55 27.66
C LYS A 175 7.09 -4.89 26.94
N ALA A 176 7.77 -4.93 25.80
CA ALA A 176 7.99 -6.14 25.01
C ALA A 176 9.17 -6.99 25.51
N GLY A 177 9.98 -6.49 26.46
CA GLY A 177 11.21 -7.16 26.90
C GLY A 177 12.29 -7.23 25.82
N VAL A 178 12.28 -6.29 24.86
CA VAL A 178 13.20 -6.25 23.72
C VAL A 178 14.30 -5.21 23.96
N SER A 179 15.55 -5.55 23.61
CA SER A 179 16.67 -4.63 23.69
C SER A 179 16.65 -3.60 22.56
N THR A 180 16.98 -2.34 22.90
CA THR A 180 17.10 -1.21 21.97
C THR A 180 18.55 -0.87 21.62
N ASN A 181 19.49 -1.83 21.71
CA ASN A 181 20.93 -1.59 21.52
C ASN A 181 21.35 -1.34 20.06
N GLY A 182 20.41 -1.15 19.15
CA GLY A 182 20.69 -0.87 17.75
C GLY A 182 19.43 -0.55 16.98
N VAL A 183 19.63 0.01 15.79
CA VAL A 183 18.58 0.29 14.81
C VAL A 183 18.86 -0.48 13.51
N PRO A 184 17.83 -0.83 12.71
CA PRO A 184 16.43 -0.47 12.87
C PRO A 184 15.68 -1.31 13.90
N ILE A 185 14.65 -0.73 14.50
CA ILE A 185 13.64 -1.44 15.30
C ILE A 185 12.28 -1.14 14.69
N PHE A 186 11.42 -2.14 14.64
CA PHE A 186 10.07 -2.02 14.08
C PHE A 186 9.04 -2.24 15.18
N ASP A 187 8.01 -1.40 15.19
CA ASP A 187 6.74 -1.67 15.83
C ASP A 187 5.73 -2.05 14.75
N VAL A 188 5.27 -3.30 14.77
CA VAL A 188 4.31 -3.86 13.81
C VAL A 188 3.03 -4.22 14.55
N GLY A 189 2.03 -3.34 14.48
CA GLY A 189 0.75 -3.53 15.16
C GLY A 189 0.86 -3.73 16.67
N GLY A 190 1.89 -3.15 17.32
CA GLY A 190 2.19 -3.34 18.75
C GLY A 190 3.27 -4.39 19.03
N HIS A 191 3.74 -5.14 18.03
CA HIS A 191 4.80 -6.14 18.17
C HIS A 191 6.16 -5.55 17.81
N ILE A 192 7.11 -5.61 18.76
CA ILE A 192 8.45 -5.05 18.59
C ILE A 192 9.39 -6.09 17.96
N LEU A 193 9.98 -5.74 16.82
CA LEU A 193 11.00 -6.51 16.12
C LEU A 193 12.31 -5.73 16.13
N SER A 194 13.37 -6.32 16.69
CA SER A 194 14.71 -5.72 16.71
C SER A 194 15.56 -6.21 15.54
N GLY A 195 16.20 -5.27 14.83
CA GLY A 195 16.98 -5.57 13.63
C GLY A 195 16.12 -5.77 12.38
N PHE A 196 16.80 -5.92 11.24
CA PHE A 196 16.14 -6.09 9.94
C PHE A 196 16.25 -7.54 9.45
N ASP A 197 15.12 -8.25 9.49
CA ASP A 197 14.88 -9.51 8.76
C ASP A 197 13.67 -9.34 7.84
N GLY A 198 13.91 -9.22 6.53
CA GLY A 198 12.88 -8.92 5.54
C GLY A 198 11.69 -9.88 5.56
N PRO A 199 11.89 -11.21 5.51
CA PRO A 199 10.80 -12.18 5.55
C PRO A 199 9.95 -12.10 6.83
N THR A 200 10.56 -11.94 8.00
CA THR A 200 9.84 -11.81 9.27
C THR A 200 9.04 -10.52 9.33
N LEU A 201 9.67 -9.40 8.94
CA LEU A 201 9.01 -8.10 8.90
C LEU A 201 7.81 -8.12 7.94
N LEU A 202 7.96 -8.70 6.76
CA LEU A 202 6.87 -8.77 5.77
C LEU A 202 5.71 -9.64 6.24
N ARG A 203 6.00 -10.77 6.89
CA ARG A 203 4.97 -11.65 7.47
C ARG A 203 4.18 -10.92 8.55
N ALA A 204 4.89 -10.28 9.48
CA ALA A 204 4.26 -9.51 10.56
C ALA A 204 3.39 -8.37 10.01
N ALA A 205 3.89 -7.65 9.00
CA ALA A 205 3.15 -6.53 8.40
C ALA A 205 1.88 -6.98 7.66
N ARG A 206 1.82 -8.21 7.15
CA ARG A 206 0.66 -8.73 6.39
C ARG A 206 -0.35 -9.49 7.26
N GLY A 207 -0.24 -9.41 8.59
CA GLY A 207 -1.19 -10.07 9.50
C GLY A 207 -1.14 -11.60 9.46
N GLY A 208 0.07 -12.15 9.23
CA GLY A 208 0.32 -13.60 9.22
C GLY A 208 0.40 -14.22 10.61
#